data_AF-A0A1V5S988-F1
#
_entry.id   AF-A0A1V5S988-F1
#
_cell.length_a   1.000
_cell.length_b   1.000
_cell.length_c   1.000
_cell.angle_alpha   90.00
_cell.angle_beta   90.00
_cell.angle_gamma   90.00
#
_symmetry.space_group_name_H-M   'P 1'
#
loop_
_entity.id
_entity.type
_entity.pdbx_description
1 polymer ?
#
loop_
_entity_poly.entity_id
_entity_poly.type
_entity_poly.pdbx_seq_one_letter_code
_entity_poly.pdbx_strand_id
1 'polypeptide(L)'
;MGLERENNRISGTLRTTYYSEDNAEDLKKKMLAPLDDLPDDIYKNNIQISELNALNACIAIIKYKQLKGFYADDENFCHQLFTLDGFNCVGE
;
A
#
# COMPACT_ATOMS: atom_id res chain seq x y z
N MET A 1 -2.59 -1.83 4.88
CA MET A 1 -3.75 -1.29 4.12
C MET A 1 -4.57 -0.46 5.10
N GLY A 2 -5.38 0.47 4.63
CA GLY A 2 -6.37 1.18 5.46
C GLY A 2 -7.74 0.90 4.88
N LEU A 3 -8.56 0.11 5.59
CA LEU A 3 -9.89 -0.31 5.13
C LEU A 3 -10.92 0.18 6.13
N GLU A 4 -12.02 0.68 5.61
CA GLU A 4 -13.15 1.20 6.39
C GLU A 4 -14.45 0.58 5.88
N ARG A 5 -15.44 0.47 6.77
CA ARG A 5 -16.75 -0.08 6.43
C ARG A 5 -17.81 1.00 6.59
N GLU A 6 -18.43 1.35 5.48
CA GLU A 6 -19.51 2.33 5.43
C GLU A 6 -20.69 1.76 4.64
N ASN A 7 -21.91 1.89 5.16
CA ASN A 7 -23.14 1.46 4.47
C ASN A 7 -23.10 0.00 3.94
N ASN A 8 -22.55 -0.93 4.72
CA ASN A 8 -22.31 -2.35 4.36
C ASN A 8 -21.32 -2.58 3.20
N ARG A 9 -20.59 -1.57 2.75
CA ARG A 9 -19.53 -1.68 1.73
C ARG A 9 -18.17 -1.47 2.39
N ILE A 10 -17.13 -2.00 1.76
CA ILE A 10 -15.74 -1.76 2.15
C ILE A 10 -15.17 -0.68 1.21
N SER A 11 -14.58 0.34 1.81
CA SER A 11 -13.76 1.36 1.12
C SER A 11 -12.34 1.32 1.69
N GLY A 12 -11.42 2.01 1.03
CA GLY A 12 -10.07 2.19 1.55
C GLY A 12 -8.97 2.02 0.51
N THR A 13 -7.76 1.88 1.02
CA THR A 13 -6.52 2.00 0.25
C THR A 13 -5.54 0.88 0.55
N LEU A 14 -5.08 0.21 -0.50
CA LEU A 14 -3.89 -0.64 -0.47
C LEU A 14 -2.65 0.23 -0.63
N ARG A 15 -1.60 -0.09 0.13
CA ARG A 15 -0.44 0.78 0.28
C ARG A 15 0.82 -0.07 0.21
N THR A 16 1.71 0.32 -0.70
CA THR A 16 3.07 -0.21 -0.79
C THR A 16 4.04 0.96 -0.69
N THR A 17 4.87 0.97 0.35
CA THR A 17 5.94 1.97 0.51
C THR A 17 7.28 1.25 0.54
N TYR A 18 8.18 1.67 -0.34
CA TYR A 18 9.56 1.23 -0.36
C TYR A 18 10.43 2.25 0.37
N TYR A 19 11.19 1.78 1.35
CA TYR A 19 12.20 2.54 2.06
C TYR A 19 13.57 2.08 1.55
N SER A 20 14.27 2.95 0.82
CA SER A 20 15.64 2.64 0.38
C SER A 20 16.63 2.89 1.52
N GLU A 21 17.80 2.28 1.46
CA GLU A 21 18.87 2.52 2.44
C GLU A 21 19.27 4.01 2.49
N ASP A 22 19.23 4.69 1.34
CA ASP A 22 19.67 6.08 1.21
C ASP A 22 18.68 7.11 1.80
N ASN A 23 17.37 6.83 1.76
CA ASN A 23 16.34 7.81 2.12
C ASN A 23 15.30 7.33 3.13
N ALA A 24 15.47 6.13 3.71
CA ALA A 24 14.51 5.53 4.64
C ALA A 24 14.14 6.47 5.78
N GLU A 25 15.12 7.15 6.39
CA GLU A 25 14.87 8.04 7.54
C GLU A 25 14.04 9.27 7.15
N ASP A 26 14.30 9.85 5.97
CA ASP A 26 13.51 10.99 5.49
C ASP A 26 12.11 10.57 5.05
N LEU A 27 11.96 9.39 4.46
CA LEU A 27 10.64 8.83 4.14
C LEU A 27 9.84 8.45 5.39
N LYS A 28 10.49 7.97 6.46
CA LYS A 28 9.83 7.70 7.75
C LYS A 28 9.26 8.97 8.36
N LYS A 29 10.00 10.09 8.31
CA LYS A 29 9.51 11.40 8.79
C LYS A 29 8.26 11.88 8.07
N LYS A 30 8.06 11.47 6.80
CA LYS A 30 6.84 11.78 6.03
C LYS A 30 5.61 10.98 6.51
N MET A 31 5.76 10.00 7.41
CA MET A 31 4.67 9.18 7.96
C MET A 31 3.77 8.56 6.88
N LEU A 32 4.36 8.16 5.75
CA LEU A 32 3.65 7.63 4.60
C LEU A 32 3.04 6.24 4.86
N ALA A 33 3.50 5.50 5.85
CA ALA A 33 2.94 4.23 6.27
C ALA A 33 2.42 4.34 7.71
N PRO A 34 1.26 3.75 8.05
CA PRO A 34 0.77 3.73 9.42
C PRO A 34 1.74 2.88 10.26
N LEU A 35 2.05 3.36 11.46
CA LEU A 35 2.91 2.64 12.41
C LEU A 35 2.12 1.94 13.51
N ASP A 36 0.86 2.33 13.68
CA ASP A 36 -0.06 1.79 14.67
C ASP A 36 -1.11 0.90 14.00
N ASP A 37 -1.48 -0.17 14.70
CA ASP A 37 -2.64 -0.97 14.32
C ASP A 37 -3.92 -0.17 14.62
N LEU A 38 -4.76 0.02 13.61
CA LEU A 38 -6.08 0.59 13.81
C LEU A 38 -6.89 -0.37 14.70
N PRO A 39 -7.57 0.14 15.75
CA PRO A 39 -8.27 -0.70 16.72
C PRO A 39 -9.46 -1.48 16.13
N ASP A 40 -9.89 -1.16 14.90
CA ASP A 40 -11.15 -1.62 14.35
C ASP A 40 -11.12 -2.98 13.62
N ASP A 41 -12.18 -3.72 13.91
CA ASP A 41 -12.41 -5.16 13.79
C ASP A 41 -12.69 -5.64 12.35
N ILE A 42 -12.50 -4.78 11.34
CA ILE A 42 -12.78 -5.12 9.93
C ILE A 42 -11.87 -6.26 9.48
N TYR A 43 -10.60 -6.27 9.92
CA TYR A 43 -9.64 -7.33 9.63
C TYR A 43 -9.94 -8.66 10.33
N LYS A 44 -10.71 -8.65 11.43
CA LYS A 44 -11.02 -9.83 12.24
C LYS A 44 -12.31 -10.52 11.80
N ASN A 45 -13.17 -9.84 11.04
CA ASN A 45 -14.38 -10.41 10.45
C ASN A 45 -14.05 -11.11 9.12
N ASN A 46 -13.43 -12.27 9.29
CA ASN A 46 -12.86 -13.18 8.29
C ASN A 46 -13.68 -13.34 7.00
N ILE A 47 -13.03 -13.03 5.86
CA ILE A 47 -13.12 -13.60 4.48
C ILE A 47 -12.98 -12.52 3.39
N GLN A 48 -13.50 -11.30 3.58
CA GLN A 48 -13.57 -10.27 2.52
C GLN A 48 -12.28 -9.43 2.28
N ILE A 49 -11.11 -9.91 2.71
CA ILE A 49 -9.85 -9.14 2.65
C ILE A 49 -8.71 -9.99 2.07
N SER A 50 -8.92 -11.30 1.82
CA SER A 50 -7.87 -12.21 1.36
C SER A 50 -7.33 -11.80 -0.02
N GLU A 51 -8.21 -11.38 -0.91
CA GLU A 51 -7.93 -10.85 -2.24
C GLU A 51 -7.24 -9.48 -2.17
N LEU A 52 -7.58 -8.65 -1.18
CA LEU A 52 -6.94 -7.35 -0.98
C LEU A 52 -5.53 -7.51 -0.42
N ASN A 53 -5.33 -8.46 0.50
CA ASN A 53 -4.02 -8.89 0.98
C ASN A 53 -3.16 -9.43 -0.17
N ALA A 54 -3.73 -10.34 -0.97
CA ALA A 54 -3.05 -10.92 -2.12
C ALA A 54 -2.66 -9.85 -3.15
N LEU A 55 -3.58 -8.92 -3.46
CA LEU A 55 -3.30 -7.80 -4.36
C LEU A 55 -2.20 -6.89 -3.80
N ASN A 56 -2.25 -6.52 -2.52
CA ASN A 56 -1.21 -5.69 -1.90
C ASN A 56 0.16 -6.40 -1.92
N ALA A 57 0.19 -7.72 -1.70
CA ALA A 57 1.40 -8.52 -1.82
C ALA A 57 1.93 -8.56 -3.27
N CYS A 58 1.05 -8.70 -4.26
CA CYS A 58 1.43 -8.64 -5.68
C CYS A 58 2.05 -7.28 -6.05
N ILE A 59 1.46 -6.17 -5.59
CA ILE A 59 2.02 -4.82 -5.81
C ILE A 59 3.42 -4.72 -5.20
N ALA A 60 3.61 -5.20 -3.96
CA ALA A 60 4.91 -5.23 -3.31
C ALA A 60 5.94 -6.08 -4.07
N ILE A 61 5.54 -7.24 -4.59
CA ILE A 61 6.40 -8.12 -5.41
C ILE A 61 6.78 -7.45 -6.74
N ILE A 62 5.84 -6.75 -7.39
CA ILE A 62 6.12 -5.99 -8.61
C ILE A 62 7.16 -4.91 -8.31
N LYS A 63 6.98 -4.12 -7.24
CA LYS A 63 7.96 -3.10 -6.87
C LYS A 63 9.32 -3.70 -6.53
N TYR A 64 9.36 -4.82 -5.81
CA TYR A 64 10.62 -5.53 -5.56
C TYR A 64 11.30 -5.95 -6.86
N LYS A 65 10.55 -6.50 -7.82
CA LYS A 65 11.09 -6.94 -9.11
C LYS A 65 11.53 -5.78 -10.01
N GLN A 66 10.85 -4.63 -9.92
CA GLN A 66 11.29 -3.36 -10.52
C GLN A 66 12.65 -2.92 -9.95
N LEU A 67 12.80 -2.91 -8.62
CA LEU A 67 14.08 -2.58 -7.94
C LEU A 67 15.22 -3.56 -8.30
N LYS A 68 14.88 -4.80 -8.68
CA LYS A 68 15.84 -5.80 -9.16
C LYS A 68 16.06 -5.78 -10.67
N GLY A 69 15.43 -4.85 -11.40
CA GLY A 69 15.60 -4.68 -12.84
C GLY A 69 14.91 -5.76 -13.69
N PHE A 70 14.00 -6.55 -13.13
CA PHE A 70 13.20 -7.50 -13.92
C PHE A 70 12.08 -6.81 -14.72
N TYR A 71 11.60 -5.66 -14.23
CA TYR A 71 10.56 -4.85 -14.85
C TYR A 71 11.03 -3.40 -14.96
N ALA A 72 10.51 -2.66 -15.94
CA ALA A 72 10.75 -1.23 -16.07
C ALA A 72 10.16 -0.44 -14.89
N ASP A 73 10.84 0.63 -14.49
CA ASP A 73 10.47 1.51 -13.37
C ASP A 73 10.91 2.95 -13.69
N ASP A 74 10.23 3.58 -14.64
CA ASP A 74 10.63 4.86 -15.21
C ASP A 74 10.58 6.01 -14.17
N GLU A 75 9.62 5.92 -13.23
CA GLU A 75 9.30 6.99 -12.28
C GLU A 75 9.83 6.74 -10.86
N ASN A 76 10.44 5.57 -10.61
CA ASN A 76 11.04 5.19 -9.32
C ASN A 76 10.13 5.39 -8.09
N PHE A 77 8.81 5.32 -8.24
CA PHE A 77 7.86 5.65 -7.16
C PHE A 77 8.13 4.83 -5.88
N CYS A 78 8.40 5.53 -4.78
CA CYS A 78 8.63 4.92 -3.47
C CYS A 78 7.34 4.69 -2.68
N HIS A 79 6.23 5.32 -3.08
CA HIS A 79 4.95 5.23 -2.39
C HIS A 79 3.82 5.05 -3.39
N GLN A 80 3.13 3.92 -3.31
CA GLN A 80 2.03 3.56 -4.21
C GLN A 80 0.76 3.35 -3.41
N LEU A 81 -0.30 4.04 -3.84
CA LEU A 81 -1.64 3.96 -3.26
C LEU A 81 -2.60 3.43 -4.33
N PHE A 82 -3.28 2.34 -3.99
CA PHE A 82 -4.37 1.80 -4.79
C PHE A 82 -5.65 1.94 -3.98
N THR A 83 -6.52 2.86 -4.36
CA THR A 83 -7.80 3.06 -3.67
C THR A 83 -8.87 2.16 -4.32
N LEU A 84 -9.73 1.54 -3.50
CA LEU A 84 -10.75 0.63 -4.00
C LEU A 84 -11.83 1.32 -4.84
N ASP A 85 -11.97 2.64 -4.70
CA ASP A 85 -12.90 3.49 -5.45
C ASP A 85 -12.22 4.32 -6.55
N GLY A 86 -10.89 4.24 -6.73
CA GLY A 86 -10.17 5.03 -7.72
C GLY A 86 -8.65 4.84 -7.73
N PHE A 87 -8.02 5.19 -8.85
CA PHE A 87 -6.56 5.12 -9.02
C PHE A 87 -5.95 6.51 -8.78
N ASN A 88 -5.27 6.71 -7.66
CA ASN A 88 -4.63 7.97 -7.31
C ASN A 88 -3.10 7.82 -7.35
N CYS A 89 -2.45 8.41 -8.36
CA CYS A 89 -1.00 8.50 -8.44
C CYS A 89 -0.52 9.85 -7.87
N VAL A 90 0.41 9.82 -6.93
CA VAL A 90 1.09 11.01 -6.41
C VAL A 90 2.56 10.93 -6.84
N GLY A 91 3.01 11.86 -7.68
CA GLY A 91 4.42 12.07 -8.05
C GLY A 91 5.05 13.22 -7.26
N GLU A 92 6.38 13.38 -7.36
CA GLU A 92 7.17 14.35 -6.58
C GLU A 92 6.66 15.79 -6.60
#